data_AF-A0A3M1NEZ9-F1
#
_entry.id   AF-A0A3M1NEZ9-F1
#
_cell.length_a   1.000
_cell.length_b   1.000
_cell.length_c   1.000
_cell.angle_alpha   90.00
_cell.angle_beta   90.00
_cell.angle_gamma   90.00
#
_symmetry.space_group_name_H-M   'P 1'
#
loop_
_entity.id
_entity.type
_entity.pdbx_description
1 polymer ?
#
loop_
_entity_poly.entity_id
_entity_poly.type
_entity_poly.pdbx_seq_one_letter_code
_entity_poly.pdbx_strand_id
1 'polypeptide(L)'
;AIRRGFFQQEIADAAFAFQRQVERGEQVIVGVNQYADPEAKVEIPILEMDPHGYDRQVARLQQLRLERDNERVGSALAALREAARGTQNLMPFILEAARSYATLQEIMDVFRAEFGVYQEDNAI
;
A
#
# COMPACT_ATOMS: atom_id res chain seq x y z
N ALA A 1 4.73 21.73 -6.99
CA ALA A 1 5.74 20.73 -7.39
C ALA A 1 5.12 19.32 -7.42
N ILE A 2 4.68 18.77 -6.28
CA ILE A 2 4.10 17.41 -6.19
C ILE A 2 2.86 17.23 -7.08
N ARG A 3 1.85 18.13 -7.02
CA ARG A 3 0.66 18.06 -7.89
C ARG A 3 0.93 18.27 -9.38
N ARG A 4 2.13 18.72 -9.77
CA ARG A 4 2.48 18.99 -11.17
C ARG A 4 3.31 17.85 -11.78
N GLY A 5 3.45 16.72 -11.07
CA GLY A 5 4.19 15.56 -11.58
C GLY A 5 5.70 15.75 -11.74
N PHE A 6 6.26 16.91 -11.37
CA PHE A 6 7.66 17.24 -11.64
C PHE A 6 8.64 16.21 -11.09
N PHE A 7 8.46 15.77 -9.83
CA PHE A 7 9.34 14.77 -9.25
C PHE A 7 9.17 13.39 -9.89
N GLN A 8 7.94 13.02 -10.24
CA GLN A 8 7.66 11.78 -10.95
C GLN A 8 8.32 11.77 -12.34
N GLN A 9 8.22 12.88 -13.07
CA GLN A 9 8.87 13.07 -14.37
C GLN A 9 10.39 13.01 -14.26
N GLU A 10 11.00 13.77 -13.35
CA GLU A 10 12.47 13.76 -13.17
C GLU A 10 12.99 12.37 -12.77
N ILE A 11 12.26 11.65 -11.92
CA ILE A 11 12.62 10.26 -11.54
C ILE A 11 12.51 9.34 -12.77
N ALA A 12 11.44 9.46 -13.56
CA ALA A 12 11.24 8.64 -14.75
C ALA A 12 12.32 8.93 -15.82
N ASP A 13 12.64 10.20 -16.07
CA ASP A 13 13.64 10.62 -17.03
C ASP A 13 15.05 10.17 -16.61
N ALA A 14 15.38 10.29 -15.32
CA ALA A 14 16.64 9.80 -14.78
C ALA A 14 16.75 8.28 -14.87
N ALA A 15 15.68 7.54 -14.53
CA ALA A 15 15.62 6.09 -14.66
C ALA A 15 15.77 5.65 -16.12
N PHE A 16 15.13 6.35 -17.06
CA PHE A 16 15.25 6.08 -18.48
C PHE A 16 16.65 6.38 -19.02
N ALA A 17 17.27 7.48 -18.60
CA ALA A 17 18.65 7.80 -18.96
C ALA A 17 19.63 6.72 -18.46
N PHE A 18 19.49 6.32 -17.19
CA PHE A 18 20.27 5.24 -16.59
C PHE A 18 20.10 3.92 -17.35
N GLN A 19 18.86 3.53 -17.66
CA GLN A 19 18.56 2.32 -18.41
C GLN A 19 19.26 2.34 -19.78
N ARG A 20 19.21 3.46 -20.51
CA ARG A 20 19.93 3.60 -21.79
C ARG A 20 21.45 3.52 -21.65
N GLN A 21 22.03 4.05 -20.58
CA GLN A 21 23.48 3.95 -20.32
C GLN A 21 23.90 2.50 -20.07
N VAL A 22 23.09 1.74 -19.33
CA VAL A 22 23.30 0.30 -19.10
C VAL A 22 23.21 -0.48 -20.41
N GLU A 23 22.22 -0.19 -21.25
CA GLU A 23 22.02 -0.85 -22.56
C GLU A 23 23.14 -0.52 -23.56
N ARG A 24 23.65 0.71 -23.55
CA ARG A 24 24.78 1.14 -24.37
C ARG A 24 26.13 0.64 -23.85
N GLY A 25 26.16 0.02 -22.66
CA GLY A 25 27.39 -0.41 -22.00
C GLY A 25 28.26 0.74 -21.48
N GLU A 26 27.74 1.96 -21.45
CA GLU A 26 28.38 3.13 -20.84
C GLU A 26 28.45 2.96 -19.31
N GLN A 27 27.48 2.25 -18.74
CA GLN A 27 27.48 1.85 -17.34
C GLN A 27 27.56 0.33 -17.20
N VAL A 28 28.65 -0.16 -16.60
CA VAL A 28 28.92 -1.60 -16.49
C VAL A 28 28.28 -2.18 -15.23
N ILE A 29 27.46 -3.21 -15.43
CA ILE A 29 26.88 -4.06 -14.39
C ILE A 29 27.42 -5.49 -14.59
N VAL A 30 28.36 -5.86 -13.72
CA VAL A 30 29.04 -7.16 -13.76
C VAL A 30 28.03 -8.29 -13.57
N GLY A 31 28.07 -9.29 -14.46
CA GLY A 31 27.16 -10.42 -14.45
C GLY A 31 25.81 -10.15 -15.13
N VAL A 32 25.58 -8.92 -15.61
CA VAL A 32 24.36 -8.55 -16.34
C VAL A 32 24.68 -8.11 -17.77
N ASN A 33 25.44 -7.03 -17.97
CA ASN A 33 25.76 -6.52 -19.32
C ASN A 33 27.21 -6.75 -19.75
N GLN A 34 28.15 -6.89 -18.81
CA GLN A 34 29.51 -7.37 -19.07
C GLN A 34 29.87 -8.47 -18.09
N TYR A 35 30.76 -9.36 -18.53
CA TYR A 35 31.26 -10.49 -17.73
C TYR A 35 30.12 -11.41 -17.25
N ALA A 36 29.05 -11.53 -18.04
CA ALA A 36 27.99 -12.50 -17.78
C ALA A 36 28.50 -13.90 -18.10
N ASP A 37 28.23 -14.86 -17.22
CA ASP A 37 28.49 -16.27 -17.43
C ASP A 37 27.22 -16.93 -17.97
N PRO A 38 27.14 -17.25 -19.28
CA PRO A 38 25.95 -17.81 -19.90
C PRO A 38 25.65 -19.24 -19.45
N GLU A 39 26.60 -19.93 -18.83
CA GLU A 39 26.46 -21.29 -18.33
C GLU A 39 26.08 -21.34 -16.84
N ALA A 40 26.17 -20.20 -16.12
CA ALA A 40 25.81 -20.09 -14.73
C ALA A 40 24.30 -20.23 -14.50
N LYS A 41 23.85 -21.44 -14.14
CA LYS A 41 22.50 -21.69 -13.63
C LYS A 41 22.48 -21.45 -12.12
N VAL A 42 22.05 -20.26 -11.71
CA VAL A 42 21.85 -19.94 -10.30
C VAL A 42 20.42 -20.28 -9.92
N GLU A 43 20.20 -21.48 -9.37
CA GLU A 43 18.93 -21.85 -8.74
C GLU A 43 18.90 -21.28 -7.32
N ILE A 44 18.43 -20.04 -7.18
CA ILE A 44 18.17 -19.44 -5.87
C ILE A 44 16.74 -19.84 -5.47
N PRO A 45 16.54 -20.60 -4.38
CA PRO A 45 15.20 -20.83 -3.86
C PRO A 45 14.60 -19.49 -3.45
N ILE A 46 13.51 -19.11 -4.12
CA ILE A 46 12.76 -17.90 -3.78
C ILE A 46 11.80 -18.19 -2.63
N LEU A 47 11.49 -17.15 -1.85
CA LEU A 47 10.42 -17.25 -0.86
C LEU A 47 9.08 -17.36 -1.59
N GLU A 48 8.44 -18.53 -1.50
CA GLU A 48 7.08 -18.72 -1.99
C GLU A 48 6.06 -18.27 -0.94
N MET A 49 5.01 -17.60 -1.40
CA MET A 49 3.91 -17.17 -0.54
C MET A 49 3.03 -18.36 -0.18
N ASP A 50 2.55 -18.41 1.07
CA ASP A 50 1.65 -19.46 1.53
C ASP A 50 0.32 -19.41 0.74
N PRO A 51 -0.03 -20.46 -0.02
CA PRO A 51 -1.25 -20.49 -0.83
C PRO A 51 -2.54 -20.44 0.01
N HIS A 52 -2.47 -20.84 1.29
CA HIS A 52 -3.61 -20.82 2.21
C HIS A 52 -3.68 -19.56 3.09
N GLY A 53 -2.75 -18.63 2.91
CA GLY A 53 -2.72 -17.38 3.69
C GLY A 53 -4.02 -16.57 3.57
N TYR A 54 -4.59 -16.54 2.37
CA TYR A 54 -5.86 -15.86 2.08
C TYR A 54 -7.03 -16.46 2.87
N ASP A 55 -7.21 -17.79 2.79
CA ASP A 55 -8.32 -18.50 3.43
C ASP A 55 -8.28 -18.32 4.96
N ARG A 56 -7.08 -18.40 5.56
CA ARG A 56 -6.91 -18.17 7.00
C ARG A 56 -7.30 -16.75 7.41
N GLN A 57 -6.93 -15.75 6.61
CA GLN A 57 -7.26 -14.36 6.90
C GLN A 57 -8.77 -14.10 6.76
N VAL A 58 -9.41 -14.66 5.74
CA VAL A 58 -10.87 -14.55 5.54
C VAL A 58 -11.61 -15.20 6.70
N ALA A 59 -11.23 -16.42 7.09
CA ALA A 59 -11.84 -17.12 8.23
C ALA A 59 -11.70 -16.31 9.53
N ARG A 60 -10.50 -15.75 9.79
CA ARG A 60 -10.26 -14.91 10.97
C ARG A 60 -11.13 -13.64 10.96
N LEU A 61 -11.30 -12.99 9.82
CA LEU A 61 -12.14 -11.79 9.70
C LEU A 61 -13.63 -12.13 9.90
N GLN A 62 -14.10 -13.27 9.39
CA GLN A 62 -15.47 -13.72 9.61
C GLN A 62 -15.74 -13.99 11.09
N GLN A 63 -14.85 -14.72 11.77
CA GLN A 63 -14.97 -14.98 13.21
C GLN A 63 -14.96 -13.68 14.02
N LEU A 64 -14.03 -12.77 13.72
CA LEU A 64 -13.95 -11.47 14.38
C LEU A 64 -15.27 -10.70 14.32
N ARG A 65 -15.94 -10.69 13.16
CA ARG A 65 -17.21 -9.98 12.98
C ARG A 65 -18.38 -10.63 13.72
N LEU A 66 -18.33 -11.94 13.94
CA LEU A 66 -19.33 -12.68 14.70
C LEU A 66 -19.17 -12.48 16.21
N GLU A 67 -17.94 -12.43 16.71
CA GLU A 67 -17.64 -12.39 18.15
C GLU A 67 -17.62 -10.98 18.74
N ARG A 68 -17.31 -9.95 17.93
CA ARG A 68 -17.19 -8.58 18.42
C ARG A 68 -18.54 -7.93 18.76
N ASP A 69 -18.48 -6.91 19.59
CA ASP A 69 -19.60 -6.00 19.85
C ASP A 69 -19.82 -5.06 18.65
N ASN A 70 -20.78 -5.42 17.80
CA ASN A 70 -21.08 -4.66 16.59
C ASN A 70 -21.72 -3.29 16.87
N GLU A 71 -22.42 -3.11 17.99
CA GLU A 71 -22.99 -1.81 18.38
C GLU A 71 -21.90 -0.84 18.80
N ARG A 72 -20.92 -1.32 19.58
CA ARG A 72 -19.75 -0.54 19.98
C ARG A 72 -18.91 -0.13 18.76
N VAL A 73 -18.68 -1.04 17.82
CA VAL A 73 -17.98 -0.73 16.56
C VAL A 73 -18.73 0.33 15.77
N GLY A 74 -20.05 0.19 15.61
CA GLY A 74 -20.88 1.17 14.91
C GLY A 74 -20.78 2.56 15.53
N SER A 75 -20.84 2.63 16.87
CA SER A 75 -20.71 3.88 17.63
C SER A 75 -19.33 4.52 17.49
N ALA A 76 -18.25 3.72 17.57
CA ALA A 76 -16.89 4.20 17.41
C ALA A 76 -16.62 4.73 15.99
N LEU A 77 -17.12 4.04 14.95
CA LEU A 77 -17.00 4.48 13.57
C LEU A 77 -17.83 5.74 13.26
N ALA A 78 -19.01 5.87 13.87
CA ALA A 78 -19.82 7.08 13.77
C ALA A 78 -19.11 8.29 14.41
N ALA A 79 -18.54 8.12 15.60
CA ALA A 79 -17.75 9.16 16.26
C ALA A 79 -16.51 9.55 15.43
N LEU A 80 -15.82 8.57 14.84
CA LEU A 80 -14.70 8.82 13.93
C LEU A 80 -15.13 9.63 12.70
N ARG A 81 -16.30 9.33 12.14
CA ARG A 81 -16.85 10.07 10.98
C ARG A 81 -17.11 11.54 11.32
N GLU A 82 -17.76 11.80 12.45
CA GLU A 82 -18.01 13.18 12.88
C GLU A 82 -16.71 13.94 13.17
N ALA A 83 -15.72 13.28 13.78
CA ALA A 83 -14.40 13.87 13.97
C ALA A 83 -13.68 14.16 12.64
N ALA A 84 -13.84 13.29 11.63
CA ALA A 84 -13.26 13.46 10.30
C ALA A 84 -13.84 14.65 9.53
N ARG A 85 -15.11 15.00 9.76
CA ARG A 85 -15.74 16.21 9.19
C ARG A 85 -15.27 17.49 9.86
N GLY A 86 -14.81 17.40 11.11
CA GLY A 86 -14.33 18.52 11.89
C GLY A 86 -12.83 18.77 11.70
N THR A 87 -12.25 19.48 12.67
CA THR A 87 -10.81 19.78 12.74
C THR A 87 -10.16 19.11 13.95
N GLN A 88 -10.83 18.13 14.56
CA GLN A 88 -10.35 17.44 15.74
C GLN A 88 -9.20 16.48 15.38
N ASN A 89 -8.38 16.14 16.36
CA ASN A 89 -7.38 15.09 16.19
C ASN A 89 -8.09 13.73 16.02
N LEU A 90 -7.81 13.03 14.92
CA LEU A 90 -8.43 11.74 14.60
C LEU A 90 -7.84 10.56 15.37
N MET A 91 -6.61 10.68 15.88
CA MET A 91 -5.91 9.55 16.53
C MET A 91 -6.67 8.91 17.68
N PRO A 92 -7.30 9.67 18.62
CA PRO A 92 -8.10 9.06 19.69
C PRO A 92 -9.28 8.23 19.16
N PHE A 93 -9.94 8.68 18.10
CA PHE A 93 -11.08 7.99 17.50
C PHE A 93 -10.67 6.74 16.72
N ILE A 94 -9.51 6.78 16.04
CA ILE A 94 -8.92 5.60 15.39
C ILE A 94 -8.57 4.54 16.44
N LEU A 95 -7.99 4.95 17.56
CA LEU A 95 -7.66 4.02 18.65
C LEU A 95 -8.92 3.38 19.25
N GLU A 96 -10.01 4.14 19.42
CA GLU A 96 -11.26 3.56 19.91
C GLU A 96 -11.91 2.61 18.89
N ALA A 97 -11.87 2.95 17.60
CA ALA A 97 -12.31 2.04 16.54
C ALA A 97 -11.49 0.73 16.54
N ALA A 98 -10.16 0.83 16.68
CA ALA A 98 -9.30 -0.35 16.78
C ALA A 98 -9.56 -1.18 18.05
N ARG A 99 -9.77 -0.53 19.21
CA ARG A 99 -10.09 -1.20 20.48
C ARG A 99 -11.45 -1.89 20.48
N SER A 100 -12.40 -1.38 19.71
CA SER A 100 -13.70 -2.03 19.50
C SER A 100 -13.65 -3.16 18.46
N TYR A 101 -12.47 -3.48 17.91
CA TYR A 101 -12.29 -4.47 16.84
C TYR A 101 -12.95 -4.08 15.51
N ALA A 102 -13.00 -2.78 15.20
CA ALA A 102 -13.21 -2.33 13.82
C ALA A 102 -12.04 -2.78 12.94
N THR A 103 -12.34 -3.22 11.73
CA THR A 103 -11.33 -3.63 10.76
C THR A 103 -10.68 -2.40 10.11
N LEU A 104 -9.47 -2.59 9.55
CA LEU A 104 -8.80 -1.54 8.77
C LEU A 104 -9.70 -1.03 7.64
N GLN A 105 -10.39 -1.94 6.94
CA GLN A 105 -11.30 -1.59 5.86
C GLN A 105 -12.41 -0.67 6.34
N GLU A 106 -13.07 -0.99 7.47
CA GLU A 106 -14.18 -0.19 8.01
C GLU A 106 -13.74 1.21 8.43
N ILE A 107 -12.54 1.36 9.01
CA ILE A 107 -11.95 2.66 9.33
C ILE A 107 -11.64 3.44 8.06
N MET A 108 -11.03 2.79 7.07
CA MET A 108 -10.69 3.44 5.79
C MET A 108 -11.93 3.79 4.97
N ASP A 109 -13.02 3.04 5.08
CA ASP A 109 -14.30 3.34 4.43
C ASP A 109 -14.89 4.65 4.95
N VAL A 110 -14.77 4.92 6.25
CA VAL A 110 -15.14 6.23 6.84
C VAL A 110 -14.32 7.35 6.20
N PHE A 111 -13.00 7.18 6.11
CA PHE A 111 -12.14 8.20 5.50
C PHE A 111 -12.39 8.37 4.00
N ARG A 112 -12.64 7.30 3.25
CA ARG A 112 -12.99 7.39 1.82
C ARG A 112 -14.30 8.12 1.59
N ALA A 113 -15.29 7.93 2.48
CA ALA A 113 -16.56 8.62 2.38
C ALA A 113 -16.41 10.14 2.63
N GLU A 114 -15.56 10.54 3.58
CA GLU A 114 -15.43 11.95 3.97
C GLU A 114 -14.33 12.71 3.20
N PHE A 115 -13.24 12.04 2.80
CA PHE A 115 -12.09 12.67 2.12
C PHE A 115 -11.95 12.27 0.65
N GLY A 116 -12.70 11.26 0.19
CA GLY A 116 -12.53 10.67 -1.13
C GLY A 116 -11.31 9.75 -1.23
N VAL A 117 -10.95 9.42 -2.47
CA VAL A 117 -9.78 8.60 -2.79
C VAL A 117 -8.83 9.45 -3.62
N TYR A 118 -7.56 9.45 -3.26
CA TYR A 118 -6.55 10.08 -4.10
C TYR A 118 -6.51 9.38 -5.47
N GLN A 119 -6.67 10.17 -6.52
CA GLN A 119 -6.42 9.75 -7.88
C GLN A 119 -5.29 10.62 -8.42
N GLU A 120 -4.34 9.97 -9.09
CA GLU A 120 -3.33 10.70 -9.82
C GLU A 120 -3.99 11.37 -11.03
N ASP A 121 -3.81 12.68 -11.16
CA ASP A 121 -4.21 13.39 -12.38
C ASP A 121 -3.25 12.94 -13.48
N ASN A 122 -3.71 12.04 -14.35
CA ASN A 122 -2.99 11.59 -15.55
C ASN A 122 -2.87 12.76 -16.54
N ALA A 123 -1.99 13.71 -16.25
CA ALA A 123 -1.43 14.63 -17.21
C ALA A 123 -0.06 14.09 -17.65
N ILE A 124 -0.07 12.92 -18.28
CA ILE A 124 1.01 12.40 -19.12
C ILE A 124 0.37 11.83 -20.38
#